data_AF-A0A534ZG09-F1
#
_entry.id   AF-A0A534ZG09-F1
#
_cell.length_a   1.000
_cell.length_b   1.000
_cell.length_c   1.000
_cell.angle_alpha   90.00
_cell.angle_beta   90.00
_cell.angle_gamma   90.00
#
_symmetry.space_group_name_H-M   'P 1'
#
loop_
_entity.id
_entity.type
_entity.pdbx_description
1 polymer ?
#
loop_
_entity_poly.entity_id
_entity_poly.type
_entity_poly.pdbx_seq_one_letter_code
_entity_poly.pdbx_strand_id
1 'polypeptide(L)'
;MRHDRRRLMVLACVAGVALAAARPARLAAKGPSEAELLKRIEKGGTAGDHEALAAYYGDQAKAAAKKASEHEAMADKYANVMGKTDWPTHCRSLGSYYRKLAEEYDAMAKLHGEHAAELRKKK
;
A
#
# COMPACT_ATOMS: atom_id res chain seq x y z
N MET A 1 -8.56 -41.86 65.66
CA MET A 1 -10.01 -41.56 65.62
C MET A 1 -10.27 -40.61 64.46
N ARG A 2 -11.29 -40.97 63.66
CA ARG A 2 -11.95 -40.19 62.58
C ARG A 2 -11.11 -39.88 61.33
N HIS A 3 -11.09 -40.90 60.48
CA HIS A 3 -10.94 -40.80 59.02
C HIS A 3 -12.01 -39.87 58.43
N ASP A 4 -11.63 -38.97 57.52
CA ASP A 4 -12.56 -38.53 56.48
C ASP A 4 -12.19 -39.19 55.15
N ARG A 5 -13.14 -40.03 54.74
CA ARG A 5 -13.11 -40.92 53.59
C ARG A 5 -13.87 -40.20 52.50
N ARG A 6 -13.20 -39.63 51.50
CA ARG A 6 -13.89 -39.38 50.23
C ARG A 6 -12.96 -39.29 49.03
N ARG A 7 -12.87 -40.44 48.35
CA ARG A 7 -12.79 -40.62 46.89
C ARG A 7 -11.43 -40.23 46.29
N LEU A 8 -10.46 -41.14 46.28
CA LEU A 8 -10.30 -42.21 45.27
C LEU A 8 -10.51 -41.72 43.83
N MET A 9 -9.41 -41.77 43.07
CA MET A 9 -9.30 -42.06 41.64
C MET A 9 -10.24 -41.30 40.70
N VAL A 10 -9.66 -40.50 39.79
CA VAL A 10 -9.77 -40.75 38.34
C VAL A 10 -8.51 -40.21 37.66
N LEU A 11 -7.61 -41.11 37.26
CA LEU A 11 -6.70 -40.90 36.15
C LEU A 11 -7.57 -40.89 34.88
N ALA A 12 -7.54 -39.82 34.09
CA ALA A 12 -8.10 -39.84 32.73
C ALA A 12 -7.10 -39.18 31.77
N CYS A 13 -6.43 -40.05 31.01
CA CYS A 13 -5.65 -39.72 29.83
C CYS A 13 -6.48 -38.86 28.87
N VAL A 14 -5.99 -37.68 28.50
CA VAL A 14 -6.42 -37.00 27.27
C VAL A 14 -5.18 -36.60 26.49
N ALA A 15 -4.77 -37.49 25.60
CA ALA A 15 -3.89 -37.16 24.49
C ALA A 15 -4.71 -36.34 23.48
N GLY A 16 -4.61 -35.02 23.55
CA GLY A 16 -5.10 -34.11 22.52
C GLY A 16 -3.94 -33.62 21.68
N VAL A 17 -3.63 -34.32 20.59
CA VAL A 17 -2.74 -33.77 19.54
C VAL A 17 -3.49 -32.60 18.92
N ALA A 18 -3.11 -31.39 19.30
CA ALA A 18 -3.59 -30.16 18.68
C ALA A 18 -3.04 -30.09 17.26
N LEU A 19 -3.87 -30.44 16.26
CA LEU A 19 -3.58 -30.22 14.86
C LEU A 19 -3.62 -28.70 14.60
N ALA A 20 -2.48 -28.04 14.77
CA ALA A 20 -2.31 -26.64 14.37
C ALA A 20 -2.51 -26.56 12.86
N ALA A 21 -3.70 -26.13 12.43
CA ALA A 21 -3.98 -25.80 11.04
C ALA A 21 -3.11 -24.60 10.65
N ALA A 22 -1.93 -24.88 10.12
CA ALA A 22 -1.09 -23.88 9.46
C ALA A 22 -1.87 -23.37 8.25
N ARG A 23 -2.56 -22.23 8.42
CA ARG A 23 -3.14 -21.51 7.29
C ARG A 23 -1.98 -21.08 6.39
N PRO A 24 -1.93 -21.50 5.12
CA PRO A 24 -0.92 -20.97 4.21
C PRO A 24 -1.15 -19.46 4.12
N ALA A 25 -0.13 -18.68 4.48
CA ALA A 25 -0.10 -17.28 4.15
C ALA A 25 -0.25 -17.19 2.62
N ARG A 26 -1.38 -16.66 2.15
CA ARG A 26 -1.51 -16.31 0.74
C ARG A 26 -0.47 -15.23 0.49
N LEU A 27 0.67 -15.61 -0.07
CA LEU A 27 1.58 -14.67 -0.72
C LEU A 27 0.72 -13.89 -1.71
N ALA A 28 0.46 -12.62 -1.44
CA ALA A 28 -0.18 -11.75 -2.40
C ALA A 28 0.72 -11.76 -3.64
N ALA A 29 0.28 -12.41 -4.71
CA ALA A 29 1.00 -12.39 -5.97
C ALA A 29 1.17 -10.91 -6.34
N LYS A 30 2.43 -10.47 -6.43
CA LYS A 30 2.74 -9.12 -6.87
C LYS A 30 2.17 -9.02 -8.28
N GLY A 31 1.21 -8.12 -8.48
CA GLY A 31 0.64 -7.86 -9.80
C GLY A 31 1.73 -7.48 -10.81
N PRO A 32 1.41 -7.43 -12.11
CA PRO A 32 2.36 -7.00 -13.12
C PRO A 32 2.92 -5.61 -12.79
N SER A 33 4.21 -5.42 -13.04
CA SER A 33 4.87 -4.12 -12.93
C SER A 33 4.35 -3.12 -13.96
N GLU A 34 4.58 -1.82 -13.73
CA GLU A 34 4.29 -0.77 -14.71
C GLU A 34 4.90 -1.08 -16.08
N ALA A 35 6.18 -1.48 -16.11
CA ALA A 35 6.87 -1.79 -17.36
C ALA A 35 6.22 -2.97 -18.11
N GLU A 36 5.72 -3.97 -17.40
CA GLU A 36 4.99 -5.09 -18.01
C GLU A 36 3.61 -4.66 -18.52
N LEU A 37 2.90 -3.79 -17.80
CA LEU A 37 1.61 -3.25 -18.21
C LEU A 37 1.75 -2.36 -19.45
N LEU A 38 2.76 -1.50 -19.51
CA LEU A 38 3.04 -0.66 -20.68
C LEU A 38 3.35 -1.50 -21.93
N LYS A 39 4.12 -2.59 -21.79
CA LYS A 39 4.35 -3.55 -22.90
C LYS A 39 3.08 -4.23 -23.39
N ARG A 40 2.06 -4.40 -22.52
CA ARG A 40 0.76 -4.94 -22.94
C ARG A 40 -0.06 -3.89 -23.67
N ILE A 41 0.00 -2.63 -23.23
CA ILE A 41 -0.62 -1.49 -23.93
C ILE A 41 -0.08 -1.34 -25.35
N GLU A 42 1.24 -1.46 -25.54
CA GLU A 42 1.87 -1.44 -26.88
C GLU A 42 1.26 -2.48 -27.83
N LYS A 43 0.70 -3.57 -27.30
CA LYS A 43 0.06 -4.67 -28.05
C LYS A 43 -1.46 -4.56 -28.10
N GLY A 44 -2.02 -3.38 -27.79
CA GLY A 44 -3.45 -3.10 -27.85
C GLY A 44 -4.14 -3.02 -26.48
N GLY A 45 -3.49 -3.51 -25.41
CA GLY A 45 -3.97 -3.42 -24.03
C GLY A 45 -5.34 -4.08 -23.77
N THR A 46 -5.68 -4.23 -22.50
CA THR A 46 -7.02 -4.65 -22.07
C THR A 46 -7.58 -3.68 -21.04
N ALA A 47 -8.90 -3.70 -20.84
CA ALA A 47 -9.52 -2.93 -19.76
C ALA A 47 -8.86 -3.22 -18.39
N GLY A 48 -8.49 -4.48 -18.13
CA GLY A 48 -7.80 -4.87 -16.89
C GLY A 48 -6.37 -4.32 -16.80
N ASP A 49 -5.64 -4.23 -17.91
CA ASP A 49 -4.29 -3.63 -17.91
C ASP A 49 -4.36 -2.12 -17.64
N HIS A 50 -5.35 -1.43 -18.21
CA HIS A 50 -5.59 -0.02 -17.91
C HIS A 50 -6.02 0.21 -16.45
N GLU A 51 -6.85 -0.65 -15.87
CA GLU A 51 -7.18 -0.57 -14.43
C GLU A 51 -5.97 -0.78 -13.53
N ALA A 52 -5.10 -1.73 -13.89
CA ALA A 52 -3.88 -1.96 -13.12
C ALA A 52 -2.96 -0.73 -13.14
N LEU A 53 -2.86 -0.04 -14.28
CA LEU A 53 -2.14 1.24 -14.37
C LEU A 53 -2.85 2.38 -13.63
N ALA A 54 -4.18 2.42 -13.65
CA ALA A 54 -4.94 3.38 -12.87
C ALA A 54 -4.67 3.23 -11.37
N ALA A 55 -4.69 2.00 -10.86
CA ALA A 55 -4.33 1.70 -9.48
C ALA A 55 -2.87 2.05 -9.17
N TYR A 56 -1.93 1.69 -10.08
CA TYR A 56 -0.52 2.00 -9.93
C TYR A 56 -0.27 3.51 -9.80
N TYR A 57 -0.78 4.33 -10.71
CA TYR A 57 -0.60 5.77 -10.64
C TYR A 57 -1.37 6.40 -9.47
N GLY A 58 -2.51 5.83 -9.07
CA GLY A 58 -3.19 6.23 -7.84
C GLY A 58 -2.33 6.02 -6.58
N ASP A 59 -1.54 4.95 -6.53
CA ASP A 59 -0.59 4.72 -5.44
C ASP A 59 0.64 5.63 -5.54
N GLN A 60 1.13 5.93 -6.75
CA GLN A 60 2.19 6.94 -6.94
C GLN A 60 1.73 8.34 -6.51
N ALA A 61 0.47 8.71 -6.77
CA ALA A 61 -0.11 9.98 -6.33
C ALA A 61 -0.09 10.10 -4.80
N LYS A 62 -0.53 9.06 -4.08
CA LYS A 62 -0.48 9.01 -2.60
C LYS A 62 0.96 9.09 -2.09
N ALA A 63 1.89 8.38 -2.72
CA ALA A 63 3.30 8.39 -2.34
C ALA A 63 3.93 9.77 -2.54
N ALA A 64 3.63 10.45 -3.65
CA ALA A 64 4.08 11.82 -3.91
C ALA A 64 3.47 12.82 -2.91
N ALA A 65 2.17 12.71 -2.61
CA ALA A 65 1.52 13.54 -1.60
C ALA A 65 2.17 13.37 -0.21
N LYS A 66 2.50 12.14 0.17
CA LYS A 66 3.24 11.85 1.42
C LYS A 66 4.60 12.55 1.45
N LYS A 67 5.37 12.45 0.36
CA LYS A 67 6.67 13.14 0.24
C LYS A 67 6.53 14.66 0.31
N ALA A 68 5.45 15.22 -0.25
CA ALA A 68 5.17 16.63 -0.12
C ALA A 68 5.05 17.06 1.35
N SER A 69 4.22 16.35 2.12
CA SER A 69 4.05 16.62 3.56
C SER A 69 5.33 16.40 4.37
N GLU A 70 6.15 15.40 4.03
CA GLU A 70 7.45 15.18 4.67
C GLU A 70 8.39 16.37 4.46
N HIS A 71 8.45 16.90 3.24
CA HIS A 71 9.29 18.06 2.93
C HIS A 71 8.77 19.35 3.57
N GLU A 72 7.45 19.53 3.69
CA GLU A 72 6.88 20.65 4.45
C GLU A 72 7.27 20.57 5.92
N ALA A 73 7.10 19.39 6.55
CA ALA A 73 7.49 19.19 7.94
C ALA A 73 9.01 19.37 8.17
N MET A 74 9.84 19.01 7.19
CA MET A 74 11.28 19.30 7.23
C MET A 74 11.57 20.79 7.14
N ALA A 75 10.85 21.52 6.29
CA ALA A 75 11.02 22.97 6.17
C ALA A 75 10.74 23.68 7.50
N ASP A 76 9.69 23.26 8.21
CA ASP A 76 9.32 23.82 9.51
C ASP A 76 10.37 23.51 10.58
N LYS A 77 10.89 22.27 10.61
CA LYS A 77 11.98 21.90 11.52
C LYS A 77 13.24 22.72 11.25
N TYR A 78 13.66 22.82 9.99
CA TYR A 78 14.86 23.56 9.62
C TYR A 78 14.73 25.06 9.85
N ALA A 79 13.54 25.64 9.69
CA ALA A 79 13.31 27.05 10.00
C ALA A 79 13.58 27.36 11.49
N ASN A 80 13.35 26.40 12.37
CA ASN A 80 13.53 26.55 13.81
C ASN A 80 14.97 26.27 14.28
N VAL A 81 15.69 25.35 13.63
CA VAL A 81 16.99 24.83 14.15
C VAL A 81 18.22 25.27 13.37
N MET A 82 18.08 25.67 12.09
CA MET A 82 19.24 25.90 11.21
C MET A 82 19.65 27.38 11.08
N GLY A 83 19.03 28.31 11.82
CA GLY A 83 19.31 29.74 11.70
C GLY A 83 19.05 30.27 10.28
N LYS A 84 19.79 31.28 9.83
CA LYS A 84 19.63 31.85 8.47
C LYS A 84 20.29 30.95 7.42
N THR A 85 19.53 30.01 6.88
CA THR A 85 19.95 29.12 5.78
C THR A 85 18.82 28.94 4.75
N ASP A 86 19.16 28.44 3.57
CA ASP A 86 18.18 28.18 2.49
C ASP A 86 17.47 26.82 2.61
N TRP A 87 17.82 26.01 3.61
CA TRP A 87 17.23 24.68 3.82
C TRP A 87 15.70 24.69 3.88
N PRO A 88 15.03 25.61 4.61
CA PRO A 88 13.57 25.66 4.64
C PRO A 88 12.97 25.98 3.27
N THR A 89 13.58 26.91 2.53
CA THR A 89 13.14 27.29 1.18
C THR A 89 13.29 26.13 0.21
N HIS A 90 14.42 25.42 0.24
CA HIS A 90 14.64 24.24 -0.59
C HIS A 90 13.62 23.14 -0.30
N CYS A 91 13.35 22.86 0.98
CA CYS A 91 12.34 21.87 1.37
C CYS A 91 10.92 22.30 0.93
N ARG A 92 10.56 23.58 1.05
CA ARG A 92 9.26 24.08 0.53
C ARG A 92 9.13 23.94 -0.99
N SER A 93 10.24 24.14 -1.73
CA SER A 93 10.27 23.90 -3.17
C SER A 93 10.00 22.43 -3.50
N LEU A 94 10.67 21.50 -2.81
CA LEU A 94 10.44 20.06 -2.97
C LEU A 94 9.01 19.65 -2.58
N GLY A 95 8.47 20.19 -1.49
CA GLY A 95 7.07 19.98 -1.10
C GLY A 95 6.10 20.39 -2.22
N SER A 96 6.32 21.55 -2.82
CA SER A 96 5.51 22.06 -3.93
C SER A 96 5.65 21.22 -5.20
N TYR A 97 6.87 20.76 -5.51
CA TYR A 97 7.12 19.85 -6.63
C TYR A 97 6.36 18.53 -6.46
N TYR A 98 6.46 17.91 -5.28
CA TYR A 98 5.79 16.64 -5.01
C TYR A 98 4.26 16.75 -4.99
N ARG A 99 3.69 17.90 -4.57
CA ARG A 99 2.24 18.13 -4.72
C ARG A 99 1.81 18.11 -6.19
N LYS A 100 2.52 18.85 -7.04
CA LYS A 100 2.25 18.83 -8.49
C LYS A 100 2.41 17.43 -9.06
N LEU A 101 3.44 16.70 -8.65
CA LEU A 101 3.65 15.33 -9.10
C LEU A 101 2.50 14.39 -8.65
N ALA A 102 1.93 14.60 -7.46
CA ALA A 102 0.76 13.87 -7.01
C ALA A 102 -0.48 14.15 -7.88
N GLU A 103 -0.69 15.41 -8.27
CA GLU A 103 -1.77 15.81 -9.18
C GLU A 103 -1.61 15.18 -10.57
N GLU A 104 -0.40 15.17 -11.12
CA GLU A 104 -0.11 14.53 -12.41
C GLU A 104 -0.34 13.01 -12.37
N TYR A 105 0.10 12.34 -11.30
CA TYR A 105 -0.18 10.91 -11.15
C TYR A 105 -1.67 10.61 -10.96
N ASP A 106 -2.42 11.46 -10.24
CA ASP A 106 -3.87 11.32 -10.14
C ASP A 106 -4.56 11.51 -11.51
N ALA A 107 -4.08 12.46 -12.32
CA ALA A 107 -4.55 12.65 -13.68
C ALA A 107 -4.27 11.42 -14.56
N MET A 108 -3.07 10.83 -14.48
CA MET A 108 -2.75 9.57 -15.18
C MET A 108 -3.66 8.43 -14.73
N ALA A 109 -3.92 8.32 -13.43
CA ALA A 109 -4.82 7.31 -12.89
C ALA A 109 -6.23 7.43 -13.48
N LYS A 110 -6.76 8.65 -13.56
CA LYS A 110 -8.06 8.96 -14.17
C LYS A 110 -8.10 8.60 -15.65
N LEU A 111 -7.10 9.02 -16.44
CA LEU A 111 -7.04 8.73 -17.88
C LEU A 111 -7.05 7.22 -18.16
N HIS A 112 -6.27 6.46 -17.39
CA HIS A 112 -6.27 4.99 -17.50
C HIS A 112 -7.62 4.39 -17.06
N GLY A 113 -8.22 4.87 -15.98
CA GLY A 113 -9.53 4.41 -15.49
C GLY A 113 -10.66 4.67 -16.49
N GLU A 114 -10.69 5.86 -17.08
CA GLU A 114 -11.66 6.23 -18.13
C GLU A 114 -11.49 5.34 -19.36
N HIS A 115 -10.26 5.14 -19.84
CA HIS A 115 -10.01 4.26 -20.98
C HIS A 115 -10.43 2.81 -20.71
N ALA A 116 -10.18 2.30 -19.49
CA ALA A 116 -10.67 0.98 -19.08
C ALA A 116 -12.19 0.88 -19.12
N ALA A 117 -12.91 1.92 -18.70
CA ALA A 117 -14.37 1.97 -18.76
C ALA A 117 -14.86 1.96 -20.21
N GLU A 118 -14.24 2.75 -21.09
CA GLU A 118 -14.56 2.77 -22.52
C GLU A 118 -14.34 1.42 -23.21
N LEU A 119 -13.24 0.73 -22.90
CA LEU A 119 -12.96 -0.61 -23.43
C LEU A 119 -14.00 -1.66 -23.00
N ARG A 120 -14.63 -1.48 -21.83
CA ARG A 120 -15.71 -2.37 -21.38
C ARG A 120 -17.03 -2.12 -22.05
N LYS A 121 -17.36 -0.86 -22.34
CA LYS A 121 -18.60 -0.49 -23.05
C LYS A 121 -18.63 -1.00 -24.50
N LYS A 122 -17.45 -1.25 -25.08
CA LYS A 122 -17.29 -1.77 -26.45
C LYS A 122 -17.33 -3.30 -26.54
N LYS A 123 -17.46 -4.02 -25.42
CA LYS A 123 -17.60 -5.47 -25.37
C LYS A 123 -19.04 -5.86 -25.13
#